data_AF-A0A2V9BAV8-F1
#
_entry.id   AF-A0A2V9BAV8-F1
#
_cell.length_a   1.000
_cell.length_b   1.000
_cell.length_c   1.000
_cell.angle_alpha   90.00
_cell.angle_beta   90.00
_cell.angle_gamma   90.00
#
_symmetry.space_group_name_H-M   'P 1'
#
loop_
_entity.id
_entity.type
_entity.pdbx_description
1 polymer ?
#
loop_
_entity_poly.entity_id
_entity_poly.type
_entity_poly.pdbx_seq_one_letter_code
_entity_poly.pdbx_strand_id
1 'polypeptide(L)'
;FKLFLVSLLGATAGQGVVWYTGQYYALFYLQSILRVNPRTGFVIVALAMLFGMPFFTVFGALSDKIGRKKIIMAGCLLAVVTYYPIYHAMQTAAGNNVVTFRSQRNAVTGAPTLTPLTTDASGKQVPAPVAPNPNVPLLTLLVFVQVIYVTMVYGPIAAYLVEAYPAKIRYSAFSLPYHIGNGVFGGLVPLVGVYLCEATGNIYAGLWYPMTVAAVTFVVGSIFLKETHGHRIWEEVGGHPAGSAAD
;
A
#
# COMPACT_ATOMS: atom_id res chain seq x y z
N PHE A 1 -9.14 -8.15 23.32
CA PHE A 1 -7.83 -8.48 22.71
C PHE A 1 -7.94 -9.28 21.40
N LYS A 2 -8.70 -10.39 21.35
CA LYS A 2 -8.87 -11.19 20.12
C LYS A 2 -9.37 -10.38 18.91
N LEU A 3 -10.42 -9.57 19.09
CA LEU A 3 -10.98 -8.73 18.02
C LEU A 3 -9.98 -7.67 17.52
N PHE A 4 -9.18 -7.10 18.44
CA PHE A 4 -8.09 -6.17 18.14
C PHE A 4 -7.05 -6.77 17.19
N LEU A 5 -6.53 -7.97 17.51
CA LEU A 5 -5.54 -8.64 16.67
C LEU A 5 -6.10 -8.99 15.29
N VAL A 6 -7.36 -9.41 15.24
CA VAL A 6 -8.04 -9.73 13.97
C VAL A 6 -8.24 -8.48 13.12
N SER A 7 -8.63 -7.33 13.69
CA SER A 7 -8.73 -6.08 12.92
C SER A 7 -7.36 -5.52 12.52
N LEU A 8 -6.34 -5.72 13.36
CA LEU A 8 -4.97 -5.28 13.07
C LEU A 8 -4.40 -6.06 11.89
N LEU A 9 -4.30 -7.39 12.05
CA LEU A 9 -3.67 -8.24 11.06
C LEU A 9 -4.58 -8.52 9.86
N GLY A 10 -5.90 -8.52 10.03
CA GLY A 10 -6.86 -8.81 8.96
C GLY A 10 -7.37 -7.60 8.20
N ALA A 11 -7.11 -6.37 8.67
CA ALA A 11 -7.57 -5.16 7.99
C ALA A 11 -6.50 -4.04 7.94
N THR A 12 -6.09 -3.50 9.09
CA THR A 12 -5.31 -2.24 9.11
C THR A 12 -3.83 -2.41 8.75
N ALA A 13 -3.23 -3.56 9.01
CA ALA A 13 -1.85 -3.85 8.59
C ALA A 13 -1.73 -3.85 7.06
N GLY A 14 -2.65 -4.55 6.37
CA GLY A 14 -2.74 -4.54 4.90
C GLY A 14 -3.03 -3.15 4.34
N GLN A 15 -3.96 -2.41 4.97
CA GLN A 15 -4.21 -1.01 4.61
C GLN A 15 -2.95 -0.16 4.70
N GLY A 16 -2.19 -0.29 5.78
CA GLY A 16 -0.94 0.43 5.98
C GLY A 16 0.07 0.08 4.90
N VAL A 17 0.39 -1.19 4.70
CA VAL A 17 1.41 -1.55 3.71
C VAL A 17 1.00 -1.18 2.29
N VAL A 18 -0.27 -1.33 1.91
CA VAL A 18 -0.76 -0.96 0.58
C VAL A 18 -0.67 0.55 0.36
N TRP A 19 -1.07 1.35 1.36
CA TRP A 19 -0.94 2.81 1.33
C TRP A 19 0.52 3.25 1.15
N TYR A 20 1.41 2.78 2.03
CA TYR A 20 2.79 3.22 2.00
C TYR A 20 3.55 2.69 0.78
N THR A 21 3.18 1.52 0.26
CA THR A 21 3.79 0.98 -0.96
C THR A 21 3.42 1.81 -2.19
N GLY A 22 2.14 2.10 -2.37
CA GLY A 22 1.65 2.82 -3.57
C GLY A 22 2.13 4.27 -3.66
N GLN A 23 2.56 4.87 -2.54
CA GLN A 23 2.85 6.29 -2.46
C GLN A 23 4.31 6.59 -2.11
N TYR A 24 4.80 6.08 -0.97
CA TYR A 24 6.15 6.39 -0.49
C TYR A 24 7.20 5.44 -1.07
N TYR A 25 6.90 4.13 -1.10
CA TYR A 25 7.84 3.17 -1.69
C TYR A 25 7.90 3.31 -3.21
N ALA A 26 6.78 3.54 -3.89
CA ALA A 26 6.76 3.83 -5.33
C ALA A 26 7.62 5.05 -5.67
N LEU A 27 7.54 6.12 -4.87
CA LEU A 27 8.38 7.31 -5.04
C LEU A 27 9.87 7.00 -4.81
N PHE A 28 10.19 6.29 -3.72
CA PHE A 28 11.54 5.82 -3.44
C PHE A 28 12.08 4.96 -4.59
N TYR A 29 11.27 4.04 -5.12
CA TYR A 29 11.64 3.18 -6.23
C TYR A 29 11.96 4.00 -7.49
N LEU A 30 11.11 4.97 -7.84
CA LEU A 30 11.35 5.86 -8.98
C LEU A 30 12.65 6.66 -8.83
N GLN A 31 12.87 7.28 -7.67
CA GLN A 31 13.96 8.24 -7.48
C GLN A 31 15.29 7.56 -7.13
N SER A 32 15.27 6.64 -6.17
CA SER A 32 16.48 6.03 -5.60
C SER A 32 16.91 4.79 -6.36
N ILE A 33 15.96 4.00 -6.91
CA ILE A 33 16.26 2.76 -7.65
C ILE A 33 16.39 3.04 -9.14
N LEU A 34 15.33 3.56 -9.76
CA LEU A 34 15.29 3.78 -11.22
C LEU A 34 16.02 5.06 -11.66
N ARG A 35 16.49 5.88 -10.71
CA ARG A 35 17.16 7.17 -10.96
C ARG A 35 16.33 8.11 -11.85
N VAL A 36 15.00 8.10 -11.70
CA VAL A 36 14.14 9.13 -12.30
C VAL A 36 14.38 10.45 -11.58
N ASN A 37 14.43 11.55 -12.34
CA ASN A 37 14.61 12.89 -11.78
C ASN A 37 13.62 13.15 -10.62
N PRO A 38 14.07 13.63 -9.45
CA PRO A 38 13.20 13.86 -8.29
C PRO A 38 11.96 14.69 -8.61
N ARG A 39 12.10 15.77 -9.38
CA ARG A 39 10.98 16.62 -9.81
C ARG A 39 9.93 15.80 -10.57
N THR A 40 10.38 15.00 -11.53
CA THR A 40 9.50 14.14 -12.33
C THR A 40 8.85 13.05 -11.46
N GLY A 41 9.60 12.43 -10.54
CA GLY A 41 9.07 11.44 -9.60
C GLY A 41 7.93 12.00 -8.73
N PHE A 42 8.10 13.21 -8.18
CA PHE A 42 7.04 13.89 -7.43
C PHE A 42 5.81 14.18 -8.29
N VAL A 43 6.00 14.64 -9.54
CA VAL A 43 4.90 14.90 -10.47
C VAL A 43 4.12 13.62 -10.80
N ILE A 44 4.81 12.50 -11.06
CA ILE A 44 4.19 11.19 -11.32
C ILE A 44 3.26 10.78 -10.17
N VAL A 45 3.76 10.82 -8.93
CA VAL A 45 2.97 10.44 -7.75
C VAL A 45 1.85 11.44 -7.49
N ALA A 46 2.09 12.73 -7.66
CA ALA A 46 1.07 13.77 -7.47
C ALA A 46 -0.10 13.61 -8.47
N LEU A 47 0.20 13.38 -9.75
CA LEU A 47 -0.83 13.14 -10.77
C LEU A 47 -1.62 11.85 -10.48
N ALA A 48 -0.92 10.75 -10.15
CA ALA A 48 -1.57 9.49 -9.80
C ALA A 48 -2.53 9.65 -8.61
N MET A 49 -2.13 10.41 -7.58
CA MET A 49 -2.99 10.69 -6.45
C MET A 49 -4.18 11.58 -6.80
N LEU A 50 -3.95 12.66 -7.57
CA LEU A 50 -4.99 13.58 -7.97
C LEU A 50 -6.13 12.83 -8.70
N PHE A 51 -5.78 11.95 -9.64
CA PHE A 51 -6.75 11.11 -10.35
C PHE A 51 -7.34 10.00 -9.47
N GLY A 52 -6.62 9.56 -8.45
CA GLY A 52 -7.09 8.54 -7.50
C GLY A 52 -8.09 9.06 -6.47
N MET A 53 -8.08 10.36 -6.16
CA MET A 53 -8.95 10.95 -5.12
C MET A 53 -10.45 10.63 -5.26
N PRO A 54 -11.08 10.75 -6.46
CA PRO A 54 -12.48 10.40 -6.63
C PRO A 54 -12.80 8.93 -6.30
N PHE A 55 -11.82 8.03 -6.45
CA PHE A 55 -12.02 6.61 -6.21
C PHE A 55 -12.14 6.24 -4.74
N PHE A 56 -11.69 7.08 -3.80
CA PHE A 56 -11.98 6.85 -2.38
C PHE A 56 -13.49 6.83 -2.11
N THR A 57 -14.22 7.78 -2.70
CA THR A 57 -15.68 7.85 -2.61
C THR A 57 -16.34 6.70 -3.38
N VAL A 58 -15.83 6.37 -4.58
CA VAL A 58 -16.37 5.27 -5.39
C VAL A 58 -16.25 3.93 -4.67
N PHE A 59 -15.07 3.56 -4.18
CA PHE A 59 -14.88 2.30 -3.48
C PHE A 59 -15.51 2.29 -2.08
N GLY A 60 -15.62 3.44 -1.41
CA GLY A 60 -16.44 3.61 -0.22
C GLY A 60 -17.89 3.22 -0.51
N ALA A 61 -18.53 3.88 -1.48
CA ALA A 61 -19.91 3.61 -1.88
C ALA A 61 -20.12 2.20 -2.46
N LEU A 62 -19.14 1.66 -3.18
CA LEU A 62 -19.20 0.29 -3.70
C LEU A 62 -19.14 -0.74 -2.56
N SER A 63 -18.34 -0.47 -1.54
CA SER A 63 -18.22 -1.32 -0.37
C SER A 63 -19.51 -1.37 0.45
N ASP A 64 -20.28 -0.28 0.48
CA ASP A 64 -21.61 -0.24 1.10
C ASP A 64 -22.59 -1.20 0.41
N LYS A 65 -22.43 -1.45 -0.90
CA LYS A 65 -23.34 -2.28 -1.70
C LYS A 65 -22.94 -3.74 -1.77
N ILE A 66 -21.64 -4.03 -1.84
CA ILE A 66 -21.12 -5.39 -2.09
C ILE A 66 -20.63 -6.07 -0.81
N GLY A 67 -20.25 -5.27 0.18
CA GLY A 67 -19.64 -5.70 1.43
C GLY A 67 -18.23 -5.15 1.59
N ARG A 68 -17.96 -4.62 2.78
CA ARG A 68 -16.69 -3.91 3.08
C ARG A 68 -15.52 -4.85 3.10
N LYS A 69 -15.71 -6.02 3.73
CA LYS A 69 -14.66 -7.04 3.80
C LYS A 69 -14.19 -7.42 2.41
N LYS A 70 -15.12 -7.65 1.49
CA LYS A 70 -14.80 -8.11 0.13
C LYS A 70 -13.93 -7.10 -0.63
N ILE A 71 -14.23 -5.80 -0.55
CA ILE A 71 -13.44 -4.77 -1.23
C ILE A 71 -12.04 -4.64 -0.63
N ILE A 72 -11.93 -4.66 0.70
CA ILE A 72 -10.63 -4.63 1.41
C ILE A 72 -9.77 -5.84 1.00
N MET A 73 -10.35 -7.04 1.02
CA MET A 73 -9.65 -8.28 0.66
C MET A 73 -9.24 -8.30 -0.81
N ALA A 74 -10.10 -7.82 -1.72
CA ALA A 74 -9.78 -7.70 -3.13
C ALA A 74 -8.59 -6.76 -3.36
N GLY A 75 -8.53 -5.61 -2.69
CA GLY A 75 -7.41 -4.69 -2.77
C GLY A 75 -6.10 -5.30 -2.28
N CYS A 76 -6.13 -6.04 -1.17
CA CYS A 76 -4.95 -6.75 -0.65
C CYS A 76 -4.50 -7.87 -1.60
N LEU A 77 -5.43 -8.65 -2.16
CA LEU A 77 -5.10 -9.72 -3.11
C LEU A 77 -4.49 -9.17 -4.40
N LEU A 78 -5.08 -8.11 -4.97
CA LEU A 78 -4.55 -7.44 -6.14
C LEU A 78 -3.14 -6.91 -5.89
N ALA A 79 -2.88 -6.30 -4.73
CA ALA A 79 -1.54 -5.87 -4.34
C ALA A 79 -0.53 -7.04 -4.33
N VAL A 80 -0.88 -8.17 -3.69
CA VAL A 80 -0.01 -9.36 -3.65
C VAL A 80 0.29 -9.89 -5.04
N VAL A 81 -0.71 -9.99 -5.92
CA VAL A 81 -0.54 -10.59 -7.24
C VAL A 81 0.18 -9.64 -8.21
N THR A 82 -0.05 -8.34 -8.09
CA THR A 82 0.33 -7.37 -9.13
C THR A 82 1.50 -6.45 -8.78
N TYR A 83 1.94 -6.36 -7.51
CA TYR A 83 3.08 -5.52 -7.17
C TYR A 83 4.35 -5.90 -7.93
N TYR A 84 4.70 -7.19 -7.99
CA TYR A 84 5.86 -7.61 -8.75
C TYR A 84 5.82 -7.18 -10.23
N PRO A 85 4.77 -7.51 -11.02
CA PRO A 85 4.71 -7.10 -12.43
C PRO A 85 4.59 -5.58 -12.62
N ILE A 86 3.94 -4.84 -11.71
CA ILE A 86 3.86 -3.38 -11.80
C ILE A 86 5.25 -2.75 -11.66
N TYR A 87 6.03 -3.16 -10.66
CA TYR A 87 7.37 -2.61 -10.44
C TYR A 87 8.35 -3.04 -11.54
N HIS A 88 8.15 -4.23 -12.11
CA HIS A 88 8.86 -4.64 -13.31
C HIS A 88 8.50 -3.76 -14.52
N ALA A 89 7.22 -3.44 -14.73
CA ALA A 89 6.80 -2.52 -15.78
C ALA A 89 7.32 -1.09 -15.53
N MET A 90 7.48 -0.66 -14.28
CA MET A 90 8.09 0.63 -13.95
C MET A 90 9.58 0.65 -14.33
N GLN A 91 10.31 -0.46 -14.14
CA GLN A 91 11.71 -0.57 -14.57
C GLN A 91 11.84 -0.38 -16.09
N THR A 92 11.00 -1.06 -16.87
CA THR A 92 11.03 -0.96 -18.33
C THR A 92 10.60 0.43 -18.81
N ALA A 93 9.57 1.01 -18.19
CA ALA A 93 9.07 2.35 -18.53
C ALA A 93 10.06 3.47 -18.19
N ALA A 94 10.93 3.28 -17.18
CA ALA A 94 11.99 4.23 -16.87
C ALA A 94 13.15 4.19 -17.88
N GLY A 95 13.31 3.10 -18.64
CA GLY A 95 14.31 2.98 -19.72
C GLY A 95 15.76 2.92 -19.26
N ASN A 96 16.01 2.76 -17.96
CA ASN A 96 17.33 2.93 -17.36
C ASN A 96 18.07 1.61 -17.07
N ASN A 97 17.50 0.45 -17.45
CA ASN A 97 18.10 -0.90 -17.34
C ASN A 97 18.86 -1.18 -16.03
N VAL A 98 18.35 -0.70 -14.90
CA VAL A 98 18.95 -0.94 -13.57
C VAL A 98 18.78 -2.41 -13.22
N VAL A 99 19.86 -3.13 -12.97
CA VAL A 99 19.81 -4.58 -12.72
C VAL A 99 20.06 -4.92 -11.26
N THR A 100 20.93 -4.17 -10.59
CA THR A 100 21.38 -4.51 -9.22
C THR A 100 21.80 -3.28 -8.43
N PHE A 101 22.15 -3.48 -7.16
CA PHE A 101 22.64 -2.45 -6.25
C PHE A 101 24.06 -2.75 -5.78
N ARG A 102 24.85 -1.67 -5.63
CA ARG A 102 26.00 -1.68 -4.75
C ARG A 102 25.65 -0.93 -3.48
N SER A 103 25.72 -1.62 -2.34
CA SER A 103 25.70 -0.98 -1.03
C SER A 103 27.08 -0.43 -0.72
N GLN A 104 27.16 0.86 -0.38
CA GLN A 104 28.32 1.46 0.25
C GLN A 104 27.87 2.12 1.54
N ARG A 105 28.26 1.58 2.68
CA ARG A 105 28.02 2.24 3.96
C ARG A 105 28.98 3.40 4.13
N ASN A 106 28.45 4.57 4.44
CA ASN A 106 29.28 5.72 4.76
C ASN A 106 30.02 5.43 6.08
N ALA A 107 31.36 5.52 6.06
CA ALA A 107 32.21 5.20 7.20
C ALA A 107 31.98 6.10 8.42
N VAL A 108 31.40 7.29 8.22
CA VAL A 108 31.17 8.29 9.29
C VAL A 108 29.76 8.20 9.86
N THR A 109 28.74 7.98 9.01
CA THR A 109 27.32 7.96 9.46
C THR A 109 26.75 6.56 9.60
N GLY A 110 27.46 5.52 9.14
CA GLY A 110 26.95 4.14 9.09
C GLY A 110 25.78 3.93 8.13
N ALA A 111 25.27 4.99 7.48
CA ALA A 111 24.11 4.95 6.61
C ALA A 111 24.43 4.19 5.31
N PRO A 112 23.58 3.24 4.88
CA PRO A 112 23.75 2.56 3.60
C PRO A 112 23.38 3.49 2.44
N THR A 113 24.35 3.79 1.59
CA THR A 113 24.12 4.46 0.31
C THR A 113 23.95 3.40 -0.76
N LEU A 114 22.73 3.23 -1.26
CA LEU A 114 22.44 2.33 -2.37
C LEU A 114 22.74 3.03 -3.69
N THR A 115 23.77 2.55 -4.39
CA THR A 115 24.07 3.00 -5.75
C THR A 115 23.46 1.98 -6.73
N PRO A 116 22.36 2.31 -7.42
CA PRO A 116 21.83 1.46 -8.49
C PRO A 116 22.85 1.33 -9.62
N LEU A 117 22.97 0.12 -10.15
CA LEU A 117 23.92 -0.26 -11.19
C LEU A 117 23.18 -0.70 -12.45
N THR A 118 23.66 -0.24 -13.60
CA THR A 118 23.26 -0.71 -14.93
C THR A 118 24.38 -1.54 -15.52
N THR A 119 24.03 -2.41 -16.48
CA THR A 119 25.03 -3.17 -17.23
C THR A 119 25.33 -2.40 -18.50
N ASP A 120 26.58 -1.97 -18.66
CA ASP A 120 27.06 -1.33 -19.88
C ASP A 120 27.14 -2.34 -21.04
N ALA A 121 27.28 -1.89 -22.29
CA ALA A 121 27.39 -2.73 -23.49
C ALA A 121 28.55 -3.76 -23.41
N SER A 122 29.51 -3.50 -22.52
CA SER A 122 30.66 -4.35 -22.20
C SER A 122 30.40 -5.39 -21.10
N GLY A 123 29.18 -5.49 -20.56
CA GLY A 123 28.82 -6.41 -19.47
C GLY A 123 29.25 -5.95 -18.07
N LYS A 124 29.88 -4.77 -17.95
CA LYS A 124 30.36 -4.22 -16.68
C LYS A 124 29.26 -3.44 -15.96
N GLN A 125 29.14 -3.64 -14.65
CA GLN A 125 28.19 -2.91 -13.81
C GLN A 125 28.72 -1.50 -13.50
N VAL A 126 28.02 -0.48 -14.00
CA VAL A 126 28.34 0.94 -13.80
C VAL A 126 27.19 1.65 -13.07
N PRO A 127 27.45 2.75 -12.33
CA PRO A 127 26.38 3.52 -11.71
C PRO A 127 25.34 3.95 -12.74
N ALA A 128 24.06 3.68 -12.43
CA ALA A 128 22.96 4.03 -13.31
C ALA A 128 22.95 5.55 -13.57
N PRO A 129 22.95 5.99 -14.85
CA PRO A 129 22.75 7.40 -15.16
C PRO A 129 21.35 7.84 -14.70
N VAL A 130 21.08 9.14 -14.68
CA VAL A 130 19.69 9.60 -14.53
C VAL A 130 18.89 9.08 -15.72
N ALA A 131 17.68 8.55 -15.47
CA ALA A 131 16.83 8.01 -16.51
C ALA A 131 16.69 9.02 -17.66
N PRO A 132 17.23 8.73 -18.87
CA PRO A 132 17.40 9.76 -19.90
C PRO A 132 16.06 10.20 -20.50
N ASN A 133 15.12 9.26 -20.68
CA ASN A 133 13.77 9.52 -21.20
C ASN A 133 12.74 8.61 -20.51
N PRO A 134 12.37 8.89 -19.24
CA PRO A 134 11.36 8.10 -18.56
C PRO A 134 9.98 8.31 -19.21
N ASN A 135 9.24 7.23 -19.48
CA ASN A 135 7.87 7.31 -19.99
C ASN A 135 6.92 7.77 -18.86
N VAL A 136 6.82 9.09 -18.67
CA VAL A 136 6.05 9.71 -17.59
C VAL A 136 4.57 9.33 -17.59
N PRO A 137 3.85 9.28 -18.74
CA PRO A 137 2.46 8.83 -18.77
C PRO A 137 2.28 7.39 -18.27
N LEU A 138 3.12 6.46 -18.75
CA LEU A 138 3.03 5.06 -18.33
C LEU A 138 3.40 4.88 -16.85
N LEU A 139 4.43 5.56 -16.37
CA LEU A 139 4.80 5.55 -14.95
C LEU A 139 3.67 6.10 -14.06
N THR A 140 3.03 7.18 -14.49
CA THR A 140 1.85 7.74 -13.81
C THR A 140 0.71 6.74 -13.77
N LEU A 141 0.44 6.05 -14.88
CA LEU A 141 -0.59 5.01 -14.92
C LEU A 141 -0.28 3.84 -13.96
N LEU A 142 0.96 3.38 -13.92
CA LEU A 142 1.39 2.27 -13.04
C LEU A 142 1.31 2.64 -11.56
N VAL A 143 1.66 3.88 -11.19
CA VAL A 143 1.45 4.39 -9.82
C VAL A 143 -0.04 4.58 -9.54
N PHE A 144 -0.81 5.10 -10.50
CA PHE A 144 -2.26 5.27 -10.37
C PHE A 144 -2.97 3.95 -10.10
N VAL A 145 -2.59 2.86 -10.77
CA VAL A 145 -3.12 1.51 -10.49
C VAL A 145 -2.87 1.10 -9.04
N GLN A 146 -1.69 1.41 -8.48
CA GLN A 146 -1.43 1.16 -7.06
C GLN A 146 -2.31 2.04 -6.16
N VAL A 147 -2.53 3.31 -6.53
CA VAL A 147 -3.44 4.21 -5.82
C VAL A 147 -4.88 3.68 -5.83
N ILE A 148 -5.32 3.01 -6.90
CA ILE A 148 -6.62 2.32 -6.92
C ILE A 148 -6.69 1.26 -5.80
N TYR A 149 -5.65 0.45 -5.61
CA TYR A 149 -5.62 -0.52 -4.51
C TYR A 149 -5.67 0.17 -3.16
N VAL A 150 -4.98 1.30 -3.01
CA VAL A 150 -5.06 2.15 -1.81
C VAL A 150 -6.51 2.57 -1.56
N THR A 151 -7.22 3.06 -2.57
CA THR A 151 -8.62 3.49 -2.41
C THR A 151 -9.57 2.34 -2.06
N MET A 152 -9.34 1.14 -2.61
CA MET A 152 -10.11 -0.06 -2.29
C MET A 152 -9.96 -0.47 -0.83
N VAL A 153 -8.74 -0.39 -0.28
CA VAL A 153 -8.48 -0.81 1.10
C VAL A 153 -8.83 0.30 2.09
N TYR A 154 -8.51 1.55 1.77
CA TYR A 154 -8.67 2.69 2.66
C TYR A 154 -10.11 3.23 2.70
N GLY A 155 -10.81 3.33 1.56
CA GLY A 155 -12.18 3.83 1.50
C GLY A 155 -13.14 3.15 2.51
N PRO A 156 -13.26 1.81 2.49
CA PRO A 156 -14.12 1.08 3.43
C PRO A 156 -13.60 0.93 4.86
N ILE A 157 -12.31 1.14 5.14
CA ILE A 157 -11.69 0.73 6.42
C ILE A 157 -12.31 1.44 7.62
N ALA A 158 -12.62 2.74 7.46
CA ALA A 158 -13.13 3.56 8.54
C ALA A 158 -14.51 3.08 8.99
N ALA A 159 -15.40 2.89 8.03
CA ALA A 159 -16.74 2.38 8.29
C ALA A 159 -16.71 0.93 8.80
N TYR A 160 -15.85 0.08 8.22
CA TYR A 160 -15.70 -1.32 8.65
C TYR A 160 -15.33 -1.43 10.13
N LEU A 161 -14.33 -0.68 10.58
CA LEU A 161 -13.90 -0.72 11.97
C LEU A 161 -14.97 -0.16 12.91
N VAL A 162 -15.68 0.90 12.52
CA VAL A 162 -16.80 1.45 13.31
C VAL A 162 -17.92 0.40 13.46
N GLU A 163 -18.22 -0.36 12.41
CA GLU A 163 -19.25 -1.40 12.44
C GLU A 163 -18.80 -2.69 13.16
N ALA A 164 -17.50 -2.99 13.16
CA ALA A 164 -16.95 -4.20 13.77
C ALA A 164 -16.87 -4.15 15.32
N TYR A 165 -16.94 -2.95 15.91
CA TYR A 165 -16.75 -2.74 17.35
C TYR A 165 -18.00 -2.18 18.08
N PRO A 166 -18.29 -2.67 19.30
CA PRO A 166 -19.39 -2.15 20.12
C PRO A 166 -19.24 -0.65 20.40
N ALA A 167 -20.36 0.08 20.39
CA ALA A 167 -20.39 1.54 20.57
C ALA A 167 -19.56 2.06 21.76
N LYS A 168 -19.58 1.35 22.92
CA LYS A 168 -18.92 1.78 24.17
C LYS A 168 -17.40 1.90 24.07
N ILE A 169 -16.75 1.15 23.19
CA ILE A 169 -15.29 1.12 23.04
C ILE A 169 -14.83 1.51 21.63
N ARG A 170 -15.76 1.96 20.78
CA ARG A 170 -15.56 2.06 19.34
C ARG A 170 -14.38 2.96 18.97
N TYR A 171 -14.24 4.12 19.61
CA TYR A 171 -13.13 5.03 19.33
C TYR A 171 -11.76 4.42 19.69
N SER A 172 -11.61 3.90 20.91
CA SER A 172 -10.35 3.29 21.37
C SER A 172 -10.00 2.04 20.55
N ALA A 173 -11.02 1.24 20.19
CA ALA A 173 -10.84 0.02 19.42
C ALA A 173 -10.65 0.27 17.91
N PHE A 174 -11.10 1.41 17.39
CA PHE A 174 -10.80 1.90 16.05
C PHE A 174 -9.36 2.43 15.95
N SER A 175 -8.99 3.33 16.86
CA SER A 175 -7.75 4.10 16.79
C SER A 175 -6.51 3.21 16.96
N LEU A 176 -6.54 2.25 17.88
CA LEU A 176 -5.36 1.44 18.21
C LEU A 176 -4.90 0.54 17.04
N PRO A 177 -5.75 -0.30 16.41
CA PRO A 177 -5.37 -1.05 15.21
C PRO A 177 -4.95 -0.13 14.07
N TYR A 178 -5.61 1.02 13.89
CA TYR A 178 -5.32 1.93 12.80
C TYR A 178 -3.92 2.53 12.92
N HIS A 179 -3.55 3.06 14.09
CA HIS A 179 -2.22 3.64 14.28
C HIS A 179 -1.11 2.60 14.29
N ILE A 180 -1.34 1.40 14.85
CA ILE A 180 -0.33 0.33 14.81
C ILE A 180 -0.19 -0.22 13.39
N GLY A 181 -1.31 -0.44 12.70
CA GLY A 181 -1.34 -0.88 11.30
C GLY A 181 -0.57 0.08 10.39
N ASN A 182 -0.91 1.37 10.44
CA ASN A 182 -0.29 2.37 9.58
C ASN A 182 1.11 2.76 10.04
N GLY A 183 1.31 2.97 11.34
CA GLY A 183 2.58 3.43 11.88
C GLY A 183 3.67 2.36 11.81
N VAL A 184 3.38 1.14 12.30
CA VAL A 184 4.37 0.06 12.35
C VAL A 184 4.42 -0.66 11.01
N PHE A 185 3.31 -1.25 10.54
CA PHE A 185 3.38 -2.06 9.33
C PHE A 185 3.61 -1.20 8.09
N GLY A 186 2.84 -0.12 7.93
CA GLY A 186 2.97 0.81 6.81
C GLY A 186 4.26 1.65 6.86
N GLY A 187 4.50 2.35 7.96
CA GLY A 187 5.63 3.27 8.10
C GLY A 187 7.00 2.62 7.94
N LEU A 188 7.13 1.33 8.23
CA LEU A 188 8.37 0.57 8.05
C LEU A 188 8.59 0.09 6.60
N VAL A 189 7.62 0.22 5.68
CA VAL A 189 7.76 -0.25 4.29
C VAL A 189 9.00 0.33 3.60
N PRO A 190 9.26 1.65 3.60
CA PRO A 190 10.44 2.19 2.93
C PRO A 190 11.74 1.74 3.59
N LEU A 191 11.76 1.67 4.93
CA LEU A 191 12.94 1.28 5.70
C LEU A 191 13.33 -0.19 5.44
N VAL A 192 12.37 -1.10 5.62
CA VAL A 192 12.57 -2.53 5.36
C VAL A 192 12.83 -2.76 3.87
N GLY A 193 12.16 -2.01 3.01
CA GLY A 193 12.35 -2.08 1.57
C GLY A 193 13.78 -1.77 1.13
N VAL A 194 14.35 -0.67 1.63
CA VAL A 194 15.77 -0.31 1.43
C VAL A 194 16.68 -1.42 1.94
N TYR A 195 16.44 -1.89 3.17
CA TYR A 195 17.27 -2.92 3.81
C TYR A 195 17.28 -4.23 3.02
N LEU A 196 16.12 -4.70 2.55
CA LEU A 196 16.04 -5.94 1.76
C LEU A 196 16.74 -5.81 0.41
N CYS A 197 16.62 -4.65 -0.25
CA CYS A 197 17.37 -4.39 -1.48
C CYS A 197 18.89 -4.34 -1.22
N GLU A 198 19.33 -3.78 -0.09
CA GLU A 198 20.73 -3.77 0.34
C GLU A 198 21.26 -5.19 0.57
N ALA A 199 20.54 -5.99 1.36
CA ALA A 199 20.97 -7.30 1.79
C ALA A 199 21.02 -8.33 0.66
N THR A 200 20.12 -8.20 -0.33
CA THR A 200 19.99 -9.18 -1.43
C THR A 200 20.63 -8.72 -2.73
N GLY A 201 20.89 -7.42 -2.90
CA GLY A 201 21.28 -6.83 -4.18
C GLY A 201 20.20 -6.87 -5.27
N ASN A 202 18.98 -7.33 -4.94
CA ASN A 202 17.85 -7.41 -5.86
C ASN A 202 16.94 -6.20 -5.70
N ILE A 203 16.66 -5.50 -6.80
CA ILE A 203 15.86 -4.27 -6.80
C ILE A 203 14.40 -4.49 -6.38
N TYR A 204 13.90 -5.71 -6.52
CA TYR A 204 12.53 -6.09 -6.17
C TYR A 204 12.40 -6.63 -4.73
N ALA A 205 13.52 -6.82 -4.03
CA ALA A 205 13.51 -7.46 -2.71
C ALA A 205 12.67 -6.69 -1.69
N GLY A 206 12.61 -5.36 -1.80
CA GLY A 206 11.80 -4.54 -0.90
C GLY A 206 10.29 -4.75 -1.03
N LEU A 207 9.80 -5.35 -2.12
CA LEU A 207 8.37 -5.66 -2.31
C LEU A 207 7.90 -6.86 -1.48
N TRP A 208 8.83 -7.73 -1.05
CA TRP A 208 8.48 -8.92 -0.28
C TRP A 208 7.81 -8.58 1.05
N TYR A 209 8.25 -7.50 1.71
CA TYR A 209 7.66 -7.05 2.96
C TYR A 209 6.18 -6.64 2.80
N PRO A 210 5.82 -5.65 1.96
CA PRO A 210 4.42 -5.27 1.80
C PRO A 210 3.56 -6.38 1.19
N MET A 211 4.10 -7.19 0.27
CA MET A 211 3.38 -8.36 -0.29
C MET A 211 3.08 -9.40 0.79
N THR A 212 4.04 -9.71 1.66
CA THR A 212 3.83 -10.70 2.74
C THR A 212 2.80 -10.20 3.74
N VAL A 213 2.90 -8.94 4.17
CA VAL A 213 1.92 -8.37 5.11
C VAL A 213 0.53 -8.28 4.48
N ALA A 214 0.42 -7.89 3.22
CA ALA A 214 -0.85 -7.88 2.49
C ALA A 214 -1.42 -9.30 2.31
N ALA A 215 -0.58 -10.31 2.07
CA ALA A 215 -1.00 -11.71 1.98
C ALA A 215 -1.50 -12.25 3.32
N VAL A 216 -0.79 -11.97 4.41
CA VAL A 216 -1.25 -12.29 5.77
C VAL A 216 -2.58 -11.60 6.04
N THR A 217 -2.72 -10.33 5.65
CA THR A 217 -3.98 -9.58 5.80
C THR A 217 -5.11 -10.20 5.01
N PHE A 218 -4.86 -10.61 3.77
CA PHE A 218 -5.85 -11.30 2.94
C PHE A 218 -6.29 -12.62 3.58
N VAL A 219 -5.36 -13.44 4.09
CA VAL A 219 -5.67 -14.73 4.72
C VAL A 219 -6.42 -14.54 6.03
N VAL A 220 -5.86 -13.75 6.96
CA VAL A 220 -6.47 -13.50 8.27
C VAL A 220 -7.81 -12.79 8.11
N GLY A 221 -7.87 -11.80 7.22
CA GLY A 221 -9.08 -11.04 6.92
C GLY A 221 -10.17 -11.92 6.33
N SER A 222 -9.85 -12.77 5.35
CA SER A 222 -10.85 -13.64 4.72
C SER A 222 -11.48 -14.62 5.72
N ILE A 223 -10.67 -15.20 6.61
CA ILE A 223 -11.08 -16.23 7.58
C ILE A 223 -11.78 -15.63 8.81
N PHE A 224 -11.20 -14.58 9.40
CA PHE A 224 -11.60 -14.12 10.74
C PHE A 224 -12.42 -12.84 10.75
N LEU A 225 -12.37 -12.01 9.70
CA LEU A 225 -13.23 -10.83 9.63
C LEU A 225 -14.64 -11.22 9.26
N LYS A 226 -15.59 -10.70 10.04
CA LYS A 226 -17.01 -10.76 9.74
C LYS A 226 -17.34 -9.70 8.71
N GLU A 227 -18.24 -10.03 7.79
CA GLU A 227 -18.85 -9.03 6.92
C GLU A 227 -19.80 -8.16 7.76
N THR A 228 -19.74 -6.85 7.55
CA THR A 228 -20.53 -5.87 8.31
C THR A 228 -21.66 -5.27 7.47
N HIS A 229 -21.75 -5.63 6.19
CA HIS A 229 -22.87 -5.26 5.32
C HIS A 229 -24.22 -5.63 5.94
N GLY A 230 -25.03 -4.61 6.24
CA GLY A 230 -26.35 -4.75 6.84
C GLY A 230 -26.39 -4.64 8.37
N HIS A 231 -25.24 -4.53 9.05
CA HIS A 231 -25.20 -4.29 10.50
C HIS A 231 -25.51 -2.82 10.81
N ARG A 232 -26.66 -2.54 11.42
CA ARG A 232 -27.10 -1.19 11.73
C ARG A 232 -26.60 -0.77 13.10
N ILE A 233 -25.61 0.11 13.13
CA ILE A 233 -24.95 0.56 14.37
C ILE A 233 -25.90 1.24 15.39
N TRP A 234 -27.05 1.75 14.95
CA TRP A 234 -28.06 2.38 15.81
C TRP A 234 -28.98 1.38 16.53
N GLU A 235 -29.03 0.13 16.06
CA GLU A 235 -29.76 -0.94 16.75
C GLU A 235 -29.10 -1.29 18.09
N GLU A 236 -27.78 -1.10 18.21
CA GLU A 236 -27.01 -1.35 19.45
C GLU A 236 -27.36 -0.40 20.60
N VAL A 237 -27.90 0.79 20.29
CA VAL A 237 -28.23 1.83 21.28
C VAL A 237 -29.74 2.02 21.45
N GLY A 238 -30.55 1.08 20.95
CA GLY A 238 -32.01 1.10 21.10
C GLY A 238 -32.74 2.01 20.12
N GLY A 239 -32.09 2.43 19.02
CA GLY A 239 -32.70 3.27 17.99
C GLY A 239 -33.71 2.50 17.14
N HIS A 240 -34.94 2.35 17.63
CA HIS A 240 -36.09 2.19 16.74
C HIS A 240 -36.13 3.44 15.84
N PRO A 241 -36.22 3.29 14.50
CA PRO A 241 -36.63 4.42 13.69
C PRO A 241 -38.04 4.80 14.15
N ALA A 242 -38.22 6.05 14.56
CA ALA A 242 -39.57 6.60 14.75
C ALA A 242 -40.31 6.51 13.41
N GLY A 243 -41.08 5.44 13.20
CA GLY A 243 -41.90 5.28 11.99
C GLY A 243 -42.08 3.90 11.37
N SER A 244 -41.89 2.77 12.07
CA SER A 244 -42.35 1.46 11.55
C SER A 244 -43.32 0.73 12.49
N ALA A 245 -44.19 1.49 13.15
CA ALA A 245 -45.43 0.97 13.70
C ALA A 245 -46.58 1.52 12.83
N ALA A 246 -46.96 0.75 11.80
CA ALA A 246 -48.30 0.67 11.23
C ALA A 246 -48.25 -0.31 10.04
N ASP A 247 -48.97 -1.42 10.21
CA ASP A 247 -49.55 -2.34 9.21
C ASP A 247 -48.63 -3.14 8.24
#